data_AF-A0A1V6MHW7-F1
#
_entry.id   AF-A0A1V6MHW7-F1
#
_cell.length_a   1.000
_cell.length_b   1.000
_cell.length_c   1.000
_cell.angle_alpha   90.00
_cell.angle_beta   90.00
_cell.angle_gamma   90.00
#
_symmetry.space_group_name_H-M   'P 1'
#
loop_
_entity.id
_entity.type
_entity.pdbx_description
1 polymer ?
#
loop_
_entity_poly.entity_id
_entity_poly.type
_entity_poly.pdbx_seq_one_letter_code
_entity_poly.pdbx_strand_id
1 'polypeptide(L)'
;MCDGAEAGTVGKDLPIKALDIAVSGTKGAAGNGAHVVEEWLTGDKWSSAADGIDMYIGSTKEAVSPLQGFTIKVGDGSVCQNTHVANKGWMGLGCTKPGGWMYGGSPMEEAQNLEAIRLTV
;
A
#
# COMPACT_ATOMS: atom_id res chain seq x y z
N MET A 1 8.56 0.59 7.96
CA MET A 1 7.41 0.92 8.86
C MET A 1 7.44 -0.02 10.07
N CYS A 2 7.03 0.43 11.28
CA CYS A 2 6.76 -0.46 12.42
C CYS A 2 5.30 -0.91 12.42
N ASP A 3 5.00 -2.13 12.85
CA ASP A 3 3.65 -2.69 12.92
C ASP A 3 2.63 -1.71 13.56
N GLY A 4 1.57 -1.39 12.81
CA GLY A 4 0.48 -0.49 13.21
C GLY A 4 0.80 1.01 13.20
N ALA A 5 2.06 1.40 12.95
CA ALA A 5 2.45 2.80 12.86
C ALA A 5 1.84 3.48 11.63
N GLU A 6 1.53 4.77 11.76
CA GLU A 6 1.07 5.57 10.64
C GLU A 6 2.25 5.96 9.74
N ALA A 7 2.10 5.74 8.45
CA ALA A 7 2.99 6.27 7.42
C ALA A 7 2.21 7.27 6.55
N GLY A 8 2.82 8.42 6.23
CA GLY A 8 2.19 9.51 5.48
C GLY A 8 1.71 10.65 6.39
N THR A 9 0.78 11.47 5.90
CA THR A 9 0.21 12.58 6.66
C THR A 9 -1.27 12.75 6.34
N VAL A 10 -2.09 12.82 7.38
CA VAL A 10 -3.54 13.05 7.26
C VAL A 10 -3.86 14.52 7.00
N GLY A 11 -4.67 14.81 5.97
CA GLY A 11 -5.30 16.12 5.76
C GLY A 11 -4.34 17.26 5.41
N LYS A 12 -3.15 16.93 4.89
CA LYS A 12 -2.15 17.91 4.46
C LYS A 12 -2.07 18.08 2.94
N ASP A 13 -2.89 17.34 2.18
CA ASP A 13 -2.82 17.31 0.72
C ASP A 13 -1.42 16.91 0.22
N LEU A 14 -0.78 16.00 0.95
CA LEU A 14 0.54 15.44 0.65
C LEU A 14 0.38 13.96 0.32
N PRO A 15 0.18 13.62 -0.96
CA PRO A 15 -0.12 12.26 -1.35
C PRO A 15 1.12 11.36 -1.29
N ILE A 16 0.91 10.09 -0.93
CA ILE A 16 1.95 9.07 -0.92
C ILE A 16 2.32 8.72 -2.37
N LYS A 17 3.60 8.83 -2.70
CA LYS A 17 4.14 8.45 -4.01
C LYS A 17 4.73 7.04 -4.07
N ALA A 18 5.28 6.60 -2.95
CA ALA A 18 5.90 5.29 -2.82
C ALA A 18 5.78 4.81 -1.38
N LEU A 19 5.79 3.49 -1.20
CA LEU A 19 5.82 2.83 0.09
C LEU A 19 7.06 1.96 0.18
N ASP A 20 7.65 1.95 1.36
CA ASP A 20 8.74 1.07 1.77
C ASP A 20 8.22 0.16 2.90
N ILE A 21 8.14 -1.12 2.60
CA ILE A 21 7.47 -2.13 3.42
C ILE A 21 8.46 -3.25 3.73
N ALA A 22 8.74 -3.45 5.01
CA ALA A 22 9.44 -4.62 5.53
C ALA A 22 8.55 -5.36 6.52
N VAL A 23 8.57 -6.68 6.46
CA VAL A 23 7.79 -7.57 7.35
C VAL A 23 8.72 -8.51 8.10
N SER A 24 8.19 -9.17 9.14
CA SER A 24 8.92 -10.15 9.94
C SER A 24 7.99 -11.27 10.39
N GLY A 25 8.46 -12.52 10.31
CA GLY A 25 7.70 -13.68 10.77
C GLY A 25 6.59 -14.14 9.82
N THR A 26 6.48 -13.54 8.63
CA THR A 26 5.40 -13.80 7.67
C THR A 26 5.88 -14.38 6.35
N LYS A 27 7.14 -14.84 6.28
CA LYS A 27 7.75 -15.42 5.07
C LYS A 27 7.75 -14.46 3.87
N GLY A 28 7.97 -13.19 4.14
CA GLY A 28 8.06 -12.11 3.16
C GLY A 28 6.72 -11.49 2.80
N ALA A 29 6.80 -10.47 1.95
CA ALA A 29 5.67 -9.72 1.43
C ALA A 29 5.75 -9.63 -0.10
N ALA A 30 4.59 -9.47 -0.73
CA ALA A 30 4.49 -9.11 -2.13
C ALA A 30 3.40 -8.05 -2.32
N GLY A 31 3.58 -7.17 -3.28
CA GLY A 31 2.65 -6.07 -3.50
C GLY A 31 2.91 -5.26 -4.78
N ASN A 32 1.96 -4.39 -5.09
CA ASN A 32 2.09 -3.42 -6.16
C ASN A 32 1.33 -2.14 -5.84
N GLY A 33 1.81 -1.01 -6.36
CA GLY A 33 1.17 0.29 -6.23
C GLY A 33 0.13 0.49 -7.34
N ALA A 34 -1.04 0.99 -6.97
CA ALA A 34 -2.10 1.33 -7.92
C ALA A 34 -2.04 2.82 -8.26
N HIS A 35 -1.96 3.11 -9.55
CA HIS A 35 -1.98 4.44 -10.12
C HIS A 35 -3.17 4.51 -11.09
N VAL A 36 -4.10 5.46 -10.96
CA VAL A 36 -5.28 5.46 -11.84
C VAL A 36 -4.91 5.81 -13.29
N VAL A 37 -3.95 6.72 -13.50
CA VAL A 37 -3.54 7.12 -14.85
C VAL A 37 -2.67 6.04 -15.52
N GLU A 38 -1.82 5.38 -14.73
CA GLU A 38 -0.87 4.37 -15.20
C GLU A 38 -1.34 2.92 -14.93
N GLU A 39 -2.57 2.74 -14.45
CA GLU A 39 -3.12 1.50 -13.89
C GLU A 39 -2.14 0.84 -12.88
N TRP A 40 -1.76 -0.41 -13.15
CA TRP A 40 -0.59 -1.01 -12.54
C TRP A 40 0.62 -0.55 -13.34
N LEU A 41 1.37 0.44 -12.82
CA LEU A 41 2.55 1.01 -13.48
C LEU A 41 3.53 -0.07 -13.99
N THR A 42 3.61 -1.20 -13.30
CA THR A 42 4.49 -2.33 -13.62
C THR A 42 3.75 -3.53 -14.23
N GLY A 43 2.45 -3.44 -14.48
CA GLY A 43 1.60 -4.54 -14.90
C GLY A 43 1.70 -5.74 -13.97
N ASP A 44 1.93 -6.92 -14.55
CA ASP A 44 2.07 -8.19 -13.81
C ASP A 44 3.39 -8.31 -13.03
N LYS A 45 4.26 -7.29 -13.06
CA LYS A 45 5.50 -7.29 -12.28
C LYS A 45 5.23 -6.77 -10.86
N TRP A 46 4.93 -7.72 -9.99
CA TRP A 46 4.80 -7.50 -8.55
C TRP A 46 6.16 -7.30 -7.89
N SER A 47 6.22 -6.41 -6.91
CA SER A 47 7.35 -6.31 -5.99
C SER A 47 7.22 -7.39 -4.93
N SER A 48 8.34 -7.95 -4.48
CA SER A 48 8.37 -8.92 -3.39
C SER A 48 9.71 -8.90 -2.67
N ALA A 49 9.67 -9.12 -1.36
CA ALA A 49 10.86 -9.22 -0.53
C ALA A 49 10.67 -10.28 0.57
N ALA A 50 11.78 -10.87 1.02
CA ALA A 50 11.79 -11.75 2.18
C ALA A 50 11.64 -10.96 3.49
N ASP A 51 11.41 -11.67 4.61
CA ASP A 51 11.39 -11.05 5.94
C ASP A 51 12.69 -10.27 6.20
N GLY A 52 12.55 -9.08 6.81
CA GLY A 52 13.66 -8.19 7.13
C GLY A 52 14.27 -7.45 5.92
N ILE A 53 13.70 -7.57 4.72
CA ILE A 53 14.13 -6.86 3.52
C ILE A 53 13.05 -5.87 3.08
N ASP A 54 13.47 -4.66 2.75
CA ASP A 54 12.62 -3.58 2.26
C ASP A 54 12.04 -3.90 0.87
N MET A 55 10.71 -3.90 0.77
CA MET A 55 9.95 -3.98 -0.47
C MET A 55 9.44 -2.59 -0.83
N TYR A 56 9.80 -2.11 -2.01
CA TYR A 56 9.35 -0.83 -2.53
C TYR A 56 8.20 -1.01 -3.53
N ILE A 57 7.15 -0.20 -3.38
CA ILE A 57 6.05 -0.08 -4.34
C ILE A 57 5.74 1.39 -4.64
N GLY A 58 5.28 1.70 -5.85
CA GLY A 58 5.13 3.07 -6.34
C GLY A 58 6.42 3.68 -6.87
N SER A 59 6.50 5.01 -6.94
CA SER A 59 7.65 5.73 -7.50
C SER A 59 7.72 7.17 -7.01
N THR A 60 8.91 7.61 -6.58
CA THR A 60 9.16 9.00 -6.19
C THR A 60 9.45 9.94 -7.37
N LYS A 61 9.59 9.41 -8.60
CA LYS A 61 9.87 10.21 -9.80
C LYS A 61 8.77 11.25 -10.03
N GLU A 62 9.15 12.46 -10.43
CA GLU A 62 8.22 13.58 -10.65
C GLU A 62 7.13 13.23 -11.68
N ALA A 63 7.52 12.61 -12.79
CA ALA A 63 6.63 12.24 -13.89
C ALA A 63 5.68 11.05 -13.60
N VAL A 64 5.71 10.47 -12.39
CA VAL A 64 4.81 9.39 -11.99
C VAL A 64 3.78 9.91 -11.01
N SER A 65 2.51 9.59 -11.27
CA SER A 65 1.39 10.00 -10.42
C SER A 65 1.53 9.45 -9.01
N PRO A 66 0.99 10.13 -7.98
CA PRO A 66 0.89 9.55 -6.64
C PRO A 66 0.06 8.27 -6.63
N LEU A 67 0.17 7.48 -5.56
CA LEU A 67 -0.64 6.29 -5.36
C LEU A 67 -2.08 6.68 -5.02
N GLN A 68 -3.03 6.01 -5.67
CA GLN A 68 -4.44 6.00 -5.23
C GLN A 68 -4.73 4.80 -4.32
N GLY A 69 -3.87 3.78 -4.37
CA GLY A 69 -3.89 2.65 -3.45
C GLY A 69 -2.76 1.67 -3.73
N PHE A 70 -2.89 0.48 -3.16
CA PHE A 70 -1.94 -0.61 -3.34
C PHE A 70 -2.62 -1.95 -3.07
N THR A 71 -2.00 -3.01 -3.56
CA THR A 71 -2.36 -4.39 -3.20
C THR A 71 -1.19 -5.04 -2.50
N ILE A 72 -1.46 -5.76 -1.42
CA ILE A 72 -0.43 -6.44 -0.62
C ILE A 72 -0.89 -7.83 -0.17
N LYS A 73 0.08 -8.73 0.00
CA LYS A 73 -0.05 -9.97 0.76
C LYS A 73 1.23 -10.27 1.53
N VAL A 74 1.12 -11.22 2.45
CA VAL A 74 2.26 -11.87 3.10
C VAL A 74 2.29 -13.37 2.79
N GLY A 75 3.45 -14.00 2.91
CA GLY A 75 3.64 -15.42 2.60
C GLY A 75 2.99 -16.38 3.59
N ASP A 76 2.89 -15.97 4.86
CA ASP A 76 2.27 -16.68 5.97
C ASP A 76 1.52 -15.69 6.87
N GLY A 77 0.44 -16.13 7.50
CA GLY A 77 -0.44 -15.23 8.26
C GLY A 77 -1.19 -14.22 7.38
N SER A 78 -1.63 -13.13 8.00
CA SER A 78 -2.49 -12.10 7.39
C SER A 78 -1.85 -10.72 7.52
N VAL A 79 -2.12 -9.83 6.57
CA VAL A 79 -1.79 -8.41 6.69
C VAL A 79 -3.10 -7.62 6.78
N CYS A 80 -3.22 -6.77 7.78
CA CYS A 80 -4.29 -5.80 7.89
C CYS A 80 -3.84 -4.43 7.43
N GLN A 81 -4.71 -3.71 6.75
CA GLN A 81 -4.48 -2.37 6.27
C GLN A 81 -5.64 -1.45 6.66
N ASN A 82 -5.30 -0.22 7.01
CA ASN A 82 -6.24 0.88 7.11
C ASN A 82 -5.63 2.05 6.34
N THR A 83 -6.31 2.50 5.30
CA THR A 83 -5.83 3.56 4.42
C THR A 83 -6.59 4.85 4.70
N HIS A 84 -5.88 5.98 4.67
CA HIS A 84 -6.48 7.30 4.67
C HIS A 84 -6.45 7.85 3.24
N VAL A 85 -7.63 8.10 2.68
CA VAL A 85 -7.81 8.58 1.32
C VAL A 85 -8.24 10.04 1.36
N ALA A 86 -7.65 10.85 0.49
CA ALA A 86 -7.98 12.27 0.36
C ALA A 86 -9.49 12.45 0.18
N ASN A 87 -10.08 13.42 0.90
CA ASN A 87 -11.52 13.73 0.88
C ASN A 87 -12.47 12.61 1.35
N LYS A 88 -11.93 11.46 1.80
CA LYS A 88 -12.72 10.30 2.26
C LYS A 88 -12.44 9.94 3.71
N GLY A 89 -11.21 10.18 4.18
CA GLY A 89 -10.78 9.82 5.52
C GLY A 89 -10.23 8.40 5.61
N TRP A 90 -10.26 7.84 6.82
CA TRP A 90 -9.88 6.45 7.07
C TRP A 90 -10.94 5.50 6.53
N MET A 91 -10.52 4.56 5.69
CA MET A 91 -11.40 3.61 4.99
C MET A 91 -11.84 2.42 5.85
N GLY A 92 -11.26 2.29 7.05
CA GLY A 92 -11.52 1.18 7.96
C GLY A 92 -10.45 0.09 7.85
N LEU A 93 -10.36 -0.74 8.90
CA LEU A 93 -9.40 -1.83 8.95
C LEU A 93 -9.91 -3.04 8.15
N GLY A 94 -9.16 -3.45 7.14
CA GLY A 94 -9.40 -4.68 6.38
C GLY A 94 -8.19 -5.61 6.44
N CYS A 95 -8.40 -6.91 6.60
CA CYS A 95 -7.33 -7.91 6.68
C CYS A 95 -7.41 -8.94 5.56
N THR A 96 -6.27 -9.32 5.01
CA THR A 96 -6.20 -10.45 4.08
C THR A 96 -6.62 -11.75 4.78
N LYS A 97 -7.15 -12.69 4.00
CA LYS A 97 -7.08 -14.11 4.39
C LYS A 97 -5.62 -14.57 4.34
N PRO A 98 -5.23 -15.63 5.08
CA PRO A 98 -3.86 -16.13 5.03
C PRO A 98 -3.38 -16.41 3.60
N GLY A 99 -2.24 -15.80 3.22
CA GLY A 99 -1.68 -15.88 1.85
C GLY A 99 -2.48 -15.17 0.74
N GLY A 100 -3.60 -14.54 1.10
CA GLY A 100 -4.50 -13.83 0.19
C GLY A 100 -4.08 -12.39 -0.07
N TRP A 101 -4.62 -11.83 -1.15
CA TRP A 101 -4.43 -10.43 -1.53
C TRP A 101 -5.55 -9.54 -0.99
N MET A 102 -5.22 -8.29 -0.71
CA MET A 102 -6.21 -7.25 -0.47
C MET A 102 -5.74 -5.93 -1.07
N TYR A 103 -6.65 -5.26 -1.76
CA TYR A 103 -6.48 -3.88 -2.20
C TYR A 103 -6.90 -2.92 -1.08
N GLY A 104 -6.14 -1.84 -0.89
CA GLY A 104 -6.54 -0.72 -0.05
C GLY A 104 -6.16 0.62 -0.67
N GLY A 105 -7.05 1.59 -0.49
CA GLY A 105 -6.93 2.90 -1.11
C GLY A 105 -8.30 3.37 -1.62
N SER A 106 -8.27 4.35 -2.52
CA SER A 106 -9.46 4.85 -3.20
C SER A 106 -10.05 3.76 -4.10
N PRO A 107 -11.39 3.65 -4.22
CA PRO A 107 -11.98 3.05 -5.41
C PRO A 107 -11.34 3.65 -6.67
N MET A 108 -10.99 2.81 -7.65
CA MET A 108 -10.23 3.23 -8.84
C MET A 108 -10.97 4.30 -9.64
N GLU A 109 -12.31 4.20 -9.70
CA GLU A 109 -13.20 5.13 -10.37
C GLU A 109 -13.24 6.53 -9.75
N GLU A 110 -12.84 6.67 -8.49
CA GLU A 110 -12.84 7.95 -7.77
C GLU A 110 -11.50 8.68 -7.82
N ALA A 111 -10.42 7.95 -8.16
CA ALA A 111 -9.07 8.45 -8.35
C ALA A 111 -8.53 9.36 -7.21
N GLN A 112 -8.97 9.13 -5.97
CA GLN A 112 -8.51 9.92 -4.83
C GLN A 112 -7.15 9.43 -4.34
N ASN A 113 -6.29 10.38 -3.97
CA ASN A 113 -4.94 10.05 -3.54
C ASN A 113 -4.92 9.38 -2.17
N LEU A 114 -3.98 8.45 -2.01
CA LEU A 114 -3.62 7.90 -0.71
C LEU A 114 -2.76 8.92 0.05
N GLU A 115 -3.15 9.25 1.28
CA GLU A 115 -2.44 10.24 2.11
C GLU A 115 -1.70 9.62 3.29
N ALA A 116 -2.28 8.57 3.88
CA ALA A 116 -1.67 7.84 4.99
C ALA A 116 -2.09 6.37 4.99
N ILE A 117 -1.30 5.51 5.64
CA ILE A 117 -1.61 4.10 5.85
C ILE A 117 -1.20 3.63 7.24
N ARG A 118 -1.84 2.55 7.68
CA ARG A 118 -1.40 1.68 8.77
C ARG A 118 -1.48 0.24 8.29
N LEU A 119 -0.39 -0.49 8.42
CA LEU A 119 -0.28 -1.91 8.15
C LEU A 119 0.03 -2.69 9.42
N THR A 120 -0.56 -3.86 9.59
CA THR A 120 -0.20 -4.79 10.66
C THR A 120 -0.11 -6.22 10.13
N VAL A 121 0.77 -7.05 10.71
CA VAL A 121 0.95 -8.46 10.32
C VAL A 121 0.88 -9.42 11.51
#